data_AF-A0A953AD43-F1
#
_entry.id   AF-A0A953AD43-F1
#
_cell.length_a   1.000
_cell.length_b   1.000
_cell.length_c   1.000
_cell.angle_alpha   90.00
_cell.angle_beta   90.00
_cell.angle_gamma   90.00
#
_symmetry.space_group_name_H-M   'P 1'
#
loop_
_entity.id
_entity.type
_entity.pdbx_description
1 polymer ?
#
loop_
_entity_poly.entity_id
_entity_poly.type
_entity_poly.pdbx_seq_one_letter_code
_entity_poly.pdbx_strand_id
1 'polypeptide(L)' 'RARHPDLHPHDVLLDALRARYEETVLERVPYLHRWLGGPASEALEQALVDAGAFPAIGWRWAGIRRERR' A
#
# COMPACT_ATOMS: atom_id res chain seq x y z
N ARG A 1 3.35 -7.09 16.57
CA ARG A 1 2.38 -8.17 16.29
C ARG A 1 1.65 -8.67 17.54
N ALA A 2 2.33 -8.85 18.69
CA ALA A 2 1.72 -9.35 19.93
C ALA A 2 0.55 -8.51 20.53
N ARG A 3 0.36 -7.25 20.12
CA ARG A 3 -0.75 -6.39 20.57
C ARG A 3 -1.97 -6.37 19.64
N HIS A 4 -1.86 -6.89 18.42
CA HIS A 4 -2.94 -6.88 17.42
C HIS A 4 -2.85 -8.14 16.55
N PRO A 5 -3.30 -9.29 17.05
CA PRO A 5 -3.15 -10.58 16.36
C PRO A 5 -3.91 -10.63 15.03
N ASP A 6 -5.01 -9.88 14.92
CA ASP A 6 -5.90 -9.89 13.75
C ASP A 6 -5.47 -8.91 12.65
N LEU A 7 -4.38 -8.16 12.86
CA LEU A 7 -3.83 -7.28 11.82
C LEU A 7 -2.85 -8.06 10.95
N HIS A 8 -3.23 -8.23 9.68
CA HIS A 8 -2.34 -8.73 8.65
C HIS A 8 -1.46 -7.59 8.11
N PRO A 9 -0.13 -7.78 8.02
CA PRO A 9 0.72 -6.86 7.29
C PRO A 9 0.42 -6.94 5.78
N HIS A 10 0.77 -5.87 5.07
CA HIS A 10 0.34 -5.67 3.68
C HIS A 10 0.88 -6.74 2.71
N ASP A 11 2.05 -7.30 2.98
CA ASP A 11 2.66 -8.42 2.26
C ASP A 11 1.75 -9.65 2.28
N VAL A 12 1.23 -10.01 3.46
CA VAL A 12 0.29 -11.14 3.61
C VAL A 12 -0.98 -10.91 2.79
N LEU A 13 -1.49 -9.67 2.76
CA LEU A 13 -2.66 -9.34 1.96
C LEU A 13 -2.36 -9.44 0.45
N LEU A 14 -1.22 -8.92 -0.01
CA LEU A 14 -0.82 -8.98 -1.41
C LEU A 14 -0.61 -10.43 -1.88
N ASP A 15 0.00 -11.28 -1.07
CA ASP A 15 0.19 -12.70 -1.40
C ASP A 15 -1.14 -13.44 -1.54
N ALA A 16 -2.10 -13.15 -0.64
CA ALA A 16 -3.44 -13.73 -0.72
C ALA A 16 -4.20 -13.28 -1.98
N LEU A 17 -3.99 -12.04 -2.44
CA LEU A 17 -4.52 -11.53 -3.71
C LEU A 17 -3.85 -12.23 -4.90
N ARG A 18 -2.53 -12.30 -4.94
CA ARG A 18 -1.75 -12.94 -6.03
C ARG A 18 -2.05 -14.42 -6.20
N ALA A 19 -2.46 -15.10 -5.14
CA ALA A 19 -2.89 -16.50 -5.20
C ALA A 19 -4.19 -16.69 -6.01
N ARG A 20 -5.06 -15.67 -6.10
CA ARG A 20 -6.39 -15.76 -6.73
C ARG A 20 -6.54 -14.91 -7.99
N TYR A 21 -5.70 -13.90 -8.13
CA TYR A 21 -5.75 -12.92 -9.19
C TYR A 21 -4.39 -12.86 -9.89
N GLU A 22 -4.40 -12.53 -11.16
CA GLU A 22 -3.22 -12.08 -11.87
C GLU A 22 -3.07 -10.57 -11.59
N GLU A 23 -1.98 -10.19 -10.94
CA GLU A 23 -1.68 -8.78 -10.62
C GLU A 23 -1.40 -8.01 -11.90
N THR A 24 -2.15 -6.94 -12.14
CA THR A 24 -1.98 -6.06 -13.30
C THR A 24 -1.26 -4.78 -12.89
N VAL A 25 -1.55 -4.25 -11.70
CA VAL A 25 -0.98 -3.00 -11.19
C VAL A 25 -0.73 -3.11 -9.70
N LEU A 26 0.44 -2.64 -9.26
CA LEU A 26 0.74 -2.31 -7.88
C LEU A 26 1.51 -0.97 -7.85
N GLU A 27 0.84 0.09 -7.44
CA GLU A 27 1.41 1.43 -7.35
C GLU A 27 1.51 1.87 -5.90
N ARG A 28 2.70 2.31 -5.46
CA ARG A 28 2.87 2.99 -4.17
C ARG A 28 2.38 4.42 -4.31
N VAL A 29 1.62 4.91 -3.33
CA VAL A 29 1.05 6.25 -3.35
C VAL A 29 1.19 6.94 -2.00
N PRO A 30 1.39 8.27 -1.97
CA PRO A 30 1.32 9.04 -0.73
C PRO A 30 -0.03 8.85 -0.04
N TYR A 31 -0.01 8.61 1.26
CA TYR A 31 -1.22 8.40 2.05
C TYR A 31 -1.07 8.84 3.51
N LEU A 32 0.16 8.94 4.01
CA LEU A 32 0.44 9.32 5.39
C LEU A 32 -0.10 10.72 5.71
N HIS A 33 -0.04 11.66 4.78
CA HIS A 33 -0.55 13.02 4.94
C HIS A 33 -2.02 13.07 5.38
N ARG A 34 -2.82 12.03 5.07
CA ARG A 34 -4.23 11.94 5.48
C ARG A 34 -4.41 11.68 6.97
N TRP A 35 -3.39 11.13 7.62
CA TRP A 35 -3.40 10.82 9.05
C TRP A 35 -2.65 11.86 9.87
N LEU A 36 -1.82 12.68 9.21
CA LEU A 36 -1.10 13.77 9.85
C LEU A 36 -1.97 15.03 9.82
N GLY A 37 -2.40 15.50 10.99
CA GLY A 37 -2.99 16.83 11.08
C GLY A 37 -1.96 17.93 10.78
N GLY A 38 -2.42 19.12 10.37
CA GLY A 38 -1.56 20.30 10.19
C GLY A 38 -1.07 20.49 8.75
N PRO A 39 0.18 20.97 8.52
CA PRO A 39 0.67 21.38 7.20
C PRO A 39 1.02 20.20 6.28
N ALA A 40 0.77 18.96 6.72
CA ALA A 40 1.01 17.79 5.91
C ALA A 40 0.13 17.83 4.66
N SER A 41 0.77 17.72 3.50
CA SER A 41 0.10 17.67 2.20
C SER A 41 0.61 16.48 1.40
N GLU A 42 -0.19 16.05 0.43
CA GLU A 42 0.20 14.98 -0.50
C GLU A 42 1.50 15.34 -1.24
N ALA A 43 1.65 16.59 -1.67
CA ALA A 43 2.85 17.07 -2.36
C ALA A 43 4.11 17.04 -1.49
N LEU A 44 3.99 17.40 -0.20
CA LEU A 44 5.10 17.32 0.75
C LEU A 44 5.51 15.86 1.00
N GLU A 45 4.53 14.96 1.19
CA GLU A 45 4.83 13.54 1.33
C GLU A 45 5.49 12.98 0.08
N GLN A 46 4.99 13.30 -1.12
CA GLN A 46 5.60 12.86 -2.38
C GLN A 46 7.06 13.32 -2.48
N ALA A 47 7.34 14.60 -2.19
CA ALA A 47 8.71 15.11 -2.22
C ALA A 47 9.65 14.38 -1.24
N LEU A 48 9.16 14.02 -0.06
CA LEU A 48 9.94 13.27 0.94
C LEU A 48 10.17 11.81 0.53
N VAL A 49 9.18 11.19 -0.12
CA VAL A 49 9.30 9.84 -0.68
C VAL A 49 10.31 9.83 -1.83
N ASP A 50 10.23 10.80 -2.74
CA ASP A 50 11.16 10.95 -3.86
C ASP A 50 12.60 11.21 -3.38
N ALA A 51 12.74 11.94 -2.27
CA ALA A 51 14.02 12.15 -1.60
C ALA A 51 14.52 10.93 -0.79
N GLY A 52 13.74 9.84 -0.72
CA GLY A 52 14.10 8.61 -0.01
C GLY A 52 14.04 8.70 1.51
N ALA A 53 13.34 9.70 2.07
CA ALA A 53 13.21 9.86 3.51
C ALA A 53 12.43 8.70 4.15
N PHE A 54 11.42 8.20 3.45
CA PHE A 54 10.66 6.99 3.81
C PHE A 54 9.89 6.49 2.57
N PRO A 55 9.52 5.20 2.50
CA PRO A 55 8.67 4.71 1.43
C PRO A 55 7.22 5.22 1.59
N ALA A 56 6.58 5.61 0.49
CA ALA A 56 5.15 5.92 0.47
C ALA A 56 4.36 4.76 1.08
N ILE A 57 3.50 5.00 2.08
CA ILE A 57 2.88 3.91 2.86
C ILE A 57 1.61 3.34 2.23
N GLY A 58 0.94 4.14 1.38
CA GLY A 58 -0.24 3.72 0.65
C GLY A 58 0.10 2.92 -0.60
N TRP A 59 -0.87 2.17 -1.08
CA TRP A 59 -0.76 1.48 -2.37
C TRP A 59 -2.13 1.32 -3.02
N ARG A 60 -2.13 1.32 -4.36
CA ARG A 60 -3.25 0.92 -5.21
C ARG A 60 -2.88 -0.40 -5.85
N TRP A 61 -3.80 -1.34 -5.84
CA TRP A 61 -3.61 -2.66 -6.44
C TRP A 61 -4.79 -2.99 -7.34
N ALA A 62 -4.51 -3.56 -8.50
CA ALA A 62 -5.50 -4.10 -9.41
C ALA A 62 -5.06 -5.46 -9.93
N GLY A 63 -6.03 -6.36 -10.08
CA GLY A 63 -5.80 -7.67 -10.67
C GLY A 63 -7.06 -8.28 -11.25
N ILE A 64 -6.87 -9.18 -12.19
CA ILE A 64 -7.93 -9.90 -12.89
C ILE A 64 -8.05 -11.28 -12.30
N ARG A 65 -9.29 -11.75 -12.04
CA ARG A 65 -9.51 -13.07 -11.44
C ARG A 65 -8.99 -14.14 -12.38
N ARG A 66 -8.14 -15.05 -11.89
CA ARG A 66 -7.69 -16.19 -12.67
C ARG A 66 -8.90 -17.07 -13.00
N GLU A 67 -9.08 -17.43 -14.26
CA GLU A 67 -10.08 -18.42 -14.63
C GLU A 67 -9.68 -19.77 -14.02
N ARG A 68 -10.62 -20.43 -13.33
CA ARG A 68 -10.40 -21.81 -12.92
C ARG A 68 -10.54 -22.68 -14.16
N ARG A 69 -9.41 -23.20 -14.67
CA ARG A 69 -9.46 -24.37 -15.55
C ARG A 69 -9.91 -25.60 -14.77
#